data_AF-A0A8S9M0G7-F1
#
_entry.id   AF-A0A8S9M0G7-F1
#
_cell.length_a   1.000
_cell.length_b   1.000
_cell.length_c   1.000
_cell.angle_alpha   90.00
_cell.angle_beta   90.00
_cell.angle_gamma   90.00
#
_symmetry.space_group_name_H-M   'P 1'
#
loop_
_entity.id
_entity.type
_entity.pdbx_description
1 polymer ?
#
loop_
_entity_poly.entity_id
_entity_poly.type
_entity_poly.pdbx_seq_one_letter_code
_entity_poly.pdbx_strand_id
1 'polypeptide(L)'
;MNLATALAAERHYQREPTAASSGSSTPLPVSLMRLLEETAERVVVEGTETERVTASSTVKGSDSVCCVCMGRKKGAAFIPCGHTFCRVCSREVWLNRGSCPLCNRPIIEILDIY
;
A
#
# COMPACT_ATOMS: atom_id res chain seq x y z
N MET A 1 16.15 7.74 -32.65
CA MET A 1 16.40 7.82 -31.19
C MET A 1 16.09 6.46 -30.60
N ASN A 2 17.05 5.83 -29.90
CA ASN A 2 16.88 4.46 -29.39
C ASN A 2 16.56 4.47 -27.87
N LEU A 3 16.01 3.37 -27.37
CA LEU A 3 15.61 3.20 -25.96
C LEU A 3 16.77 3.50 -24.99
N ALA A 4 18.00 3.12 -25.35
CA ALA A 4 19.18 3.37 -24.54
C ALA A 4 19.49 4.86 -24.37
N THR A 5 19.18 5.68 -25.39
CA THR A 5 19.35 7.14 -25.33
C THR A 5 18.33 7.79 -24.39
N ALA A 6 17.09 7.27 -24.36
CA ALA A 6 16.04 7.75 -23.47
C ALA A 6 16.35 7.42 -22.00
N LEU A 7 16.73 6.17 -21.71
CA LEU A 7 17.10 5.73 -20.36
C LEU A 7 18.35 6.46 -19.83
N ALA A 8 19.30 6.80 -20.71
CA ALA A 8 20.45 7.62 -20.32
C ALA A 8 20.02 9.05 -19.93
N ALA A 9 19.12 9.67 -20.70
CA ALA A 9 18.59 11.00 -20.41
C ALA A 9 17.81 11.04 -19.07
N GLU A 10 17.05 9.99 -18.75
CA GLU A 10 16.34 9.88 -17.46
C GLU A 10 17.29 9.80 -16.26
N ARG A 11 18.43 9.09 -16.41
CA ARG A 11 19.48 9.05 -15.36
C ARG A 11 20.18 10.40 -15.18
N HIS A 12 20.34 11.18 -16.25
CA HIS A 12 20.85 12.53 -16.17
C HIS A 12 19.86 13.45 -15.45
N TYR A 13 18.56 13.37 -15.78
CA TYR A 13 17.52 14.19 -15.14
C TYR A 13 17.38 13.90 -13.62
N GLN A 14 17.59 12.65 -13.19
CA GLN A 14 17.62 12.31 -11.75
C GLN A 14 18.89 12.75 -11.02
N ARG A 15 19.97 13.07 -11.75
CA ARG A 15 21.28 13.37 -11.16
C ARG A 15 21.60 14.85 -11.12
N GLU A 16 20.90 15.71 -11.85
CA GLU A 16 21.11 17.17 -11.80
C GLU A 16 20.80 17.71 -10.40
N PRO A 17 21.82 18.06 -9.60
CA PRO A 17 21.61 18.77 -8.35
C PRO A 17 21.33 20.22 -8.75
N THR A 18 20.17 20.75 -8.38
CA THR A 18 19.88 22.18 -8.53
C THR A 18 20.94 23.01 -7.79
N ALA A 19 21.95 23.48 -8.52
CA ALA A 19 22.98 24.36 -8.01
C ALA A 19 22.46 25.81 -8.05
N ALA A 20 21.88 26.26 -6.94
CA ALA A 20 21.76 27.68 -6.62
C ALA A 20 21.54 27.90 -5.11
N SER A 21 22.63 28.21 -4.43
CA SER A 21 22.80 28.97 -3.18
C SER A 21 21.59 29.23 -2.27
N SER A 22 21.65 28.72 -1.03
CA SER A 22 21.73 29.50 0.23
C SER A 22 21.14 28.71 1.41
N GLY A 23 21.97 28.46 2.42
CA GLY A 23 21.59 28.14 3.81
C GLY A 23 20.32 27.30 4.06
N SER A 24 20.42 25.97 3.93
CA SER A 24 19.60 25.04 4.71
C SER A 24 20.26 23.66 4.64
N SER A 25 20.60 23.10 5.79
CA SER A 25 21.11 21.73 5.91
C SER A 25 20.03 20.75 5.46
N THR A 26 19.98 20.43 4.17
CA THR A 26 19.09 19.39 3.66
C THR A 26 19.69 18.04 4.01
N PRO A 27 18.94 17.14 4.69
CA PRO A 27 19.45 15.83 5.00
C PRO A 27 19.64 15.07 3.68
N LEU A 28 20.84 14.53 3.48
CA LEU A 28 21.18 13.70 2.33
C LEU A 28 20.11 12.61 2.18
N PRO A 29 19.67 12.27 0.94
CA PRO A 29 18.74 11.17 0.75
C PRO A 29 19.44 9.87 1.16
N VAL A 30 19.07 9.35 2.32
CA VAL A 30 19.56 8.06 2.81
C VAL A 30 18.64 6.94 2.32
N SER A 31 19.26 5.85 1.86
CA SER A 31 18.54 4.65 1.42
C SER A 31 17.70 4.09 2.56
N LEU A 32 16.51 3.60 2.24
CA LEU A 32 15.57 3.01 3.18
C LEU A 32 16.20 1.89 4.03
N MET A 33 17.20 1.18 3.50
CA MET A 33 18.02 0.20 4.26
C MET A 33 18.75 0.81 5.46
N ARG A 34 19.27 2.04 5.32
CA ARG A 34 19.99 2.74 6.40
C ARG A 34 19.06 3.20 7.53
N LEU A 35 17.83 3.58 7.20
CA LEU A 35 16.81 3.96 8.19
C LEU A 35 16.32 2.78 9.03
N LEU A 36 16.29 1.58 8.43
CA LEU A 36 15.91 0.35 9.14
C LEU A 36 16.98 -0.10 10.15
N GLU A 37 18.26 0.06 9.83
CA GLU A 37 19.37 -0.28 10.74
C GLU A 37 19.45 0.71 11.93
N GLU A 38 19.21 2.00 11.70
CA GLU A 38 19.32 3.06 12.72
C GLU A 38 18.24 3.00 13.81
N THR A 39 17.11 2.34 13.53
CA THR A 39 15.98 2.19 14.47
C THR A 39 16.03 0.90 15.30
N ALA A 40 16.99 0.01 15.03
CA ALA A 40 17.09 -1.29 15.71
C ALA A 40 17.76 -1.24 17.10
N GLU A 41 18.44 -0.15 17.46
CA GLU A 41 19.39 -0.16 18.60
C GLU A 41 19.02 0.72 19.81
N ARG A 42 17.73 1.04 20.01
CA ARG A 42 17.28 1.68 21.26
C ARG A 42 16.02 1.04 21.83
N VAL A 43 16.18 -0.16 22.40
CA VAL A 43 15.27 -0.70 23.41
C VAL A 43 16.04 -0.76 24.74
N VAL A 44 15.91 0.29 25.55
CA VAL A 44 16.28 0.23 26.97
C VAL A 44 15.05 -0.28 27.72
N VAL A 45 15.12 -1.52 28.20
CA VAL A 45 14.15 -2.08 29.13
C VAL A 45 14.60 -1.73 30.55
N GLU A 46 13.95 -0.77 31.19
CA GLU A 46 13.89 -0.71 32.64
C GLU A 46 12.44 -0.65 33.09
N GLY A 47 12.09 -1.60 33.95
CA GLY A 47 10.73 -2.02 34.23
C GLY A 47 9.93 -1.03 35.05
N THR A 48 8.67 -0.88 34.68
CA THR A 48 7.57 -0.70 35.63
C THR A 48 6.35 -1.46 35.10
N GLU A 49 5.80 -2.25 35.99
CA GLU A 49 4.64 -3.13 35.86
C GLU A 49 3.40 -2.32 35.44
N THR A 50 3.15 -2.27 34.13
CA THR A 50 1.88 -1.84 33.55
C THR A 50 1.51 -2.84 32.46
N GLU A 51 0.21 -3.10 32.33
CA GLU A 51 -0.38 -4.19 31.57
C GLU A 51 0.37 -4.55 30.30
N ARG A 52 0.67 -5.85 30.17
CA ARG A 52 1.18 -6.45 28.93
C ARG A 52 0.13 -6.28 27.84
N VAL A 53 0.08 -5.11 27.19
CA VAL A 53 -0.30 -5.02 25.80
C VAL A 53 0.82 -5.71 25.05
N THR A 54 0.71 -7.04 24.95
CA THR A 54 1.50 -7.78 24.00
C THR A 54 1.23 -7.12 22.66
N ALA A 55 2.22 -6.43 22.10
CA ALA A 55 2.32 -6.14 20.68
C ALA A 55 2.52 -7.47 19.92
N SER A 56 1.64 -8.44 20.19
CA SER A 56 1.27 -9.45 19.22
C SER A 56 0.40 -8.70 18.23
N SER A 57 1.06 -7.98 17.33
CA SER A 57 0.46 -7.54 16.08
C SER A 57 0.15 -8.79 15.28
N THR A 58 -0.85 -9.56 15.72
CA THR A 58 -1.57 -10.46 14.85
C THR A 58 -2.22 -9.56 13.82
N VAL A 59 -1.51 -9.29 12.72
CA VAL A 59 -2.10 -8.83 11.47
C VAL A 59 -2.94 -9.99 10.95
N LYS A 60 -4.04 -10.26 11.65
CA LYS A 60 -5.02 -11.30 11.37
C LYS A 60 -6.35 -10.58 11.26
N GLY A 61 -6.53 -9.79 10.20
CA GLY A 61 -7.74 -8.98 10.10
C GLY A 61 -8.07 -8.34 8.76
N SER A 62 -7.09 -7.96 7.93
CA SER A 62 -7.39 -7.23 6.68
C SER A 62 -8.04 -8.09 5.60
N ASP A 63 -7.82 -9.40 5.63
CA ASP A 63 -8.34 -10.28 4.57
C ASP A 63 -9.85 -10.50 4.66
N SER A 64 -10.48 -10.22 5.80
CA SER A 64 -11.92 -10.45 6.00
C SER A 64 -12.80 -9.24 5.70
N VAL A 65 -12.22 -8.03 5.71
CA VAL A 65 -12.94 -6.77 5.54
C VAL A 65 -12.83 -6.29 4.09
N CYS A 66 -13.90 -5.68 3.58
CA CYS A 66 -13.93 -5.10 2.24
C CYS A 66 -12.94 -3.93 2.13
N CYS A 67 -12.02 -3.99 1.17
CA CYS A 67 -11.04 -2.92 0.97
C CYS A 67 -11.62 -1.60 0.41
N VAL A 68 -12.86 -1.62 -0.10
CA VAL A 68 -13.52 -0.42 -0.65
C VAL A 68 -14.10 0.45 0.47
N CYS A 69 -14.85 -0.14 1.41
CA CYS A 69 -15.46 0.62 2.51
C CYS A 69 -14.75 0.48 3.85
N MET A 70 -13.80 -0.45 3.98
CA MET A 70 -13.05 -0.76 5.20
C MET A 70 -13.89 -1.04 6.45
N GLY A 71 -15.22 -1.23 6.32
CA GLY A 71 -16.13 -1.42 7.46
C GLY A 71 -16.98 -2.69 7.43
N ARG A 72 -17.27 -3.25 6.24
CA ARG A 72 -18.12 -4.45 6.09
C ARG A 72 -17.28 -5.67 5.73
N LYS A 73 -17.72 -6.84 6.18
CA LYS A 73 -17.13 -8.13 5.79
C LYS A 73 -17.34 -8.38 4.29
N LYS A 74 -16.40 -9.10 3.68
CA LYS A 74 -16.54 -9.61 2.32
C LYS A 74 -17.71 -10.61 2.26
N GLY A 75 -18.51 -10.53 1.19
CA GLY A 75 -19.72 -11.36 1.03
C GLY A 75 -20.15 -11.54 -0.42
N ALA A 76 -19.44 -10.96 -1.38
CA ALA A 76 -19.68 -11.16 -2.80
C ALA A 76 -18.36 -11.22 -3.58
N ALA A 77 -18.33 -12.02 -4.64
CA ALA A 77 -17.21 -12.19 -5.56
C ALA A 77 -17.57 -11.72 -6.98
N PHE A 78 -16.61 -11.13 -7.69
CA PHE A 78 -16.81 -10.77 -9.10
C PHE A 78 -16.40 -11.90 -10.04
N ILE A 79 -17.30 -12.28 -10.96
CA ILE A 79 -17.01 -13.25 -12.02
C ILE A 79 -16.52 -12.48 -13.26
N PRO A 80 -15.39 -12.90 -13.89
CA PRO A 80 -14.67 -14.16 -13.69
C PRO A 80 -13.47 -14.08 -12.73
N CYS A 81 -13.15 -12.91 -12.18
CA CYS A 81 -11.85 -12.71 -11.51
C CYS A 81 -11.74 -13.25 -10.07
N GLY A 82 -12.86 -13.57 -9.41
CA GLY A 82 -12.90 -14.14 -8.06
C GLY A 82 -12.62 -13.15 -6.92
N HIS A 83 -12.29 -11.89 -7.20
CA HIS A 83 -12.02 -10.91 -6.15
C HIS A 83 -13.27 -10.58 -5.33
N THR A 84 -13.08 -10.44 -4.01
CA THR A 84 -14.18 -10.38 -3.03
C THR A 84 -14.28 -9.04 -2.32
N PHE A 85 -15.52 -8.57 -2.18
CA PHE A 85 -15.89 -7.31 -1.54
C PHE A 85 -17.18 -7.50 -0.72
N CYS A 86 -17.60 -6.49 0.05
CA CYS A 86 -18.92 -6.55 0.70
C CYS A 86 -20.04 -6.40 -0.35
N ARG A 87 -21.21 -6.99 -0.08
CA ARG A 87 -22.35 -7.01 -1.01
C ARG A 87 -22.74 -5.62 -1.52
N VAL A 88 -22.69 -4.61 -0.65
CA VAL A 88 -23.02 -3.20 -1.01
C VAL A 88 -22.00 -2.63 -2.00
N CYS A 89 -20.71 -2.71 -1.67
CA CYS A 89 -19.66 -2.16 -2.54
C CYS A 89 -19.55 -2.93 -3.85
N SER A 90 -19.81 -4.25 -3.86
CA SER A 90 -19.84 -5.02 -5.10
C SER A 90 -20.86 -4.47 -6.10
N ARG A 91 -22.08 -4.17 -5.64
CA ARG A 91 -23.15 -3.62 -6.49
C ARG A 91 -22.84 -2.20 -6.95
N GLU A 92 -22.35 -1.36 -6.06
CA GLU A 92 -21.98 0.03 -6.38
C GLU A 92 -20.84 0.09 -7.41
N VAL A 93 -19.79 -0.72 -7.23
CA VAL A 93 -18.68 -0.81 -8.18
C VAL A 93 -19.14 -1.33 -9.53
N TRP A 94 -20.05 -2.29 -9.57
CA TRP A 94 -20.57 -2.81 -10.82
C TRP A 94 -21.35 -1.75 -11.61
N LEU A 95 -22.21 -0.98 -10.94
CA LEU A 95 -22.99 0.10 -11.56
C LEU A 95 -22.12 1.29 -12.00
N ASN A 96 -21.15 1.70 -11.19
CA ASN A 96 -20.40 2.93 -11.42
C ASN A 96 -19.15 2.73 -12.29
N ARG A 97 -18.51 1.56 -12.20
CA ARG A 97 -17.20 1.28 -12.83
C ARG A 97 -17.25 0.10 -13.79
N GLY A 98 -18.07 -0.91 -13.53
CA GLY A 98 -18.19 -2.12 -14.35
C GLY A 98 -16.95 -3.03 -14.38
N SER A 99 -15.89 -2.73 -13.61
CA SER A 99 -14.64 -3.51 -13.57
C SER A 99 -14.10 -3.67 -12.16
N CYS A 100 -13.39 -4.77 -11.91
CA CYS A 100 -12.83 -5.13 -10.60
C CYS A 100 -11.74 -4.14 -10.14
N PRO A 101 -11.83 -3.55 -8.93
CA PRO A 101 -10.83 -2.60 -8.40
C PRO A 101 -9.42 -3.18 -8.24
N LEU A 102 -9.30 -4.51 -8.12
CA LEU A 102 -8.02 -5.17 -7.85
C LEU A 102 -7.28 -5.61 -9.11
N CYS A 103 -8.00 -5.99 -10.17
CA CYS A 103 -7.37 -6.53 -11.39
C CYS A 103 -7.88 -5.93 -12.70
N ASN A 104 -8.76 -4.93 -12.62
CA ASN A 104 -9.31 -4.20 -13.75
C ASN A 104 -10.08 -5.04 -14.80
N ARG A 105 -10.38 -6.31 -14.53
CA ARG A 105 -11.22 -7.15 -15.42
C ARG A 105 -12.69 -6.71 -15.36
N PRO A 106 -13.44 -6.81 -16.48
CA PRO A 106 -14.86 -6.50 -16.48
C PRO A 106 -15.63 -7.44 -15.54
N ILE A 107 -16.65 -6.89 -14.88
CA ILE A 107 -17.55 -7.64 -14.01
C ILE A 107 -18.71 -8.13 -14.87
N ILE A 108 -18.79 -9.44 -15.07
CA ILE A 108 -19.87 -10.07 -15.84
C ILE A 108 -21.03 -10.39 -14.90
N GLU A 109 -20.72 -10.99 -13.75
CA GLU A 109 -21.69 -11.38 -12.73
C GLU A 109 -21.13 -11.13 -11.32
N ILE A 110 -22.04 -11.00 -10.36
CA ILE A 110 -21.74 -10.92 -8.93
C ILE A 110 -22.31 -12.16 -8.25
N LEU A 111 -21.45 -12.94 -7.60
CA LEU A 111 -21.84 -14.10 -6.81
C LEU A 111 -21.84 -13.74 -5.32
N ASP A 112 -22.99 -13.79 -4.66
CA ASP A 112 -23.09 -13.67 -3.20
C ASP A 112 -22.61 -14.97 -2.55
N ILE A 113 -21.59 -14.89 -1.68
CA ILE A 113 -20.90 -16.06 -1.11
C ILE A 113 -21.13 -16.25 0.40
N TYR A 114 -21.65 -15.25 1.10
CA TYR A 114 -22.04 -15.30 2.53
C TYR A 114 -23.16 -14.33 2.81
#